data_AF-A0AAN9PZX3-F1
#
_entry.id   AF-A0AAN9PZX3-F1
#
_cell.length_a   1.000
_cell.length_b   1.000
_cell.length_c   1.000
_cell.angle_alpha   90.00
_cell.angle_beta   90.00
_cell.angle_gamma   90.00
#
_symmetry.space_group_name_H-M   'P 1'
#
loop_
_entity.id
_entity.type
_entity.pdbx_description
1 polymer ?
#
loop_
_entity_poly.entity_id
_entity_poly.type
_entity_poly.pdbx_seq_one_letter_code
_entity_poly.pdbx_strand_id
1 'polypeptide(L)'
;MAPEYAMERLFSAWNKWCLGEFLELIDPMLEESYIPSEVKKCIHIGLLCVQQDAADRPTMSNVVVMVASNTMALPQPNQPAFLVGRMTSEE
;
A
#
# COMPACT_ATOMS: atom_id res chain seq x y z
N MET A 1 14.44 -3.90 15.23
CA MET A 1 13.81 -2.81 14.46
C MET A 1 12.49 -2.52 15.13
N ALA A 2 12.35 -1.34 15.72
CA ALA A 2 11.23 -1.05 16.61
C ALA A 2 9.94 -0.79 15.80
N PRO A 3 8.75 -1.19 16.30
CA PRO A 3 7.49 -1.18 15.56
C PRO A 3 7.07 0.21 15.08
N GLU A 4 7.54 1.29 15.71
CA GLU A 4 7.27 2.67 15.29
C GLU A 4 7.79 2.98 13.86
N TYR A 5 8.95 2.45 13.48
CA TYR A 5 9.55 2.71 12.16
C TYR A 5 8.78 2.03 11.03
N ALA A 6 8.16 0.87 11.30
CA ALA A 6 7.36 0.16 10.30
C ALA A 6 6.06 0.92 9.97
N MET A 7 5.45 1.55 10.98
CA MET A 7 4.24 2.35 10.80
C MET A 7 4.50 3.63 10.02
N GLU A 8 5.62 4.32 10.28
CA GLU A 8 6.02 5.51 9.54
C GLU A 8 6.23 5.21 8.03
N ARG A 9 6.85 4.07 7.71
CA ARG A 9 7.06 3.66 6.31
C ARG A 9 5.76 3.34 5.59
N LEU A 10 4.84 2.64 6.25
CA LEU A 10 3.51 2.37 5.71
C LEU A 10 2.74 3.67 5.47
N PHE A 11 2.86 4.65 6.36
CA PHE A 11 2.27 5.97 6.14
C PHE A 11 2.83 6.69 4.93
N SER A 12 4.16 6.76 4.84
CA SER A 12 4.82 7.42 3.73
C SER A 12 4.43 6.77 2.40
N ALA A 13 4.38 5.44 2.35
CA ALA A 13 3.93 4.69 1.17
C ALA A 13 2.47 4.99 0.80
N TRP A 14 1.57 4.98 1.79
CA TRP A 14 0.18 5.35 1.61
C TRP A 14 0.03 6.78 1.05
N ASN A 15 0.69 7.75 1.68
CA ASN A 15 0.59 9.16 1.31
C ASN A 15 1.08 9.40 -0.13
N LYS A 16 2.23 8.80 -0.50
CA LYS A 16 2.76 8.86 -1.87
C LYS A 16 1.82 8.20 -2.87
N TRP A 17 1.20 7.08 -2.51
CA TRP A 17 0.19 6.44 -3.35
C TRP A 17 -1.04 7.35 -3.54
N CYS A 18 -1.55 8.01 -2.49
CA CYS A 18 -2.66 8.97 -2.59
C CYS A 18 -2.34 10.19 -3.46
N LEU A 19 -1.12 10.71 -3.38
CA LEU A 19 -0.65 11.85 -4.17
C LEU A 19 -0.32 11.49 -5.63
N GLY A 20 -0.29 10.20 -5.97
CA GLY A 20 0.14 9.74 -7.28
C GLY A 20 1.67 9.71 -7.47
N GLU A 21 2.44 9.96 -6.40
CA GLU A 21 3.91 9.94 -6.34
C GLU A 21 4.47 8.53 -6.07
N PHE A 22 3.74 7.49 -6.48
CA PHE A 22 4.08 6.10 -6.15
C PHE A 22 5.43 5.63 -6.73
N LEU A 23 5.97 6.32 -7.74
CA LEU A 23 7.29 6.03 -8.29
C LEU A 23 8.44 6.36 -7.32
N GLU A 24 8.22 7.27 -6.36
CA GLU A 24 9.21 7.57 -5.32
C GLU A 24 9.38 6.42 -4.30
N LEU A 25 8.53 5.39 -4.38
CA LEU A 25 8.64 4.18 -3.58
C LEU A 25 9.50 3.10 -4.23
N ILE A 26 9.91 3.29 -5.48
CA ILE A 26 10.73 2.33 -6.21
C ILE A 26 12.17 2.38 -5.72
N ASP A 27 12.75 1.20 -5.55
CA ASP A 27 14.17 1.07 -5.22
C ASP A 27 15.02 1.69 -6.35
N PRO A 28 15.90 2.67 -6.05
CA PRO A 28 16.78 3.27 -7.06
C PRO A 28 17.64 2.25 -7.82
N MET A 29 17.93 1.08 -7.22
CA MET A 29 18.69 0.00 -7.85
C MET A 29 17.93 -0.71 -8.97
N LEU A 30 16.63 -0.46 -9.13
CA LEU A 30 15.85 -1.02 -10.23
C LEU A 30 16.13 -0.30 -11.56
N GLU A 31 16.91 0.79 -11.63
CA GLU A 31 17.45 1.39 -12.87
C GLU A 31 16.48 1.37 -14.08
N GLU A 32 15.26 1.88 -13.91
CA GLU A 32 14.19 1.90 -14.94
C GLU A 32 13.74 0.54 -15.49
N SER A 33 14.13 -0.58 -14.88
CA SER A 33 13.73 -1.95 -15.23
C SER A 33 12.30 -2.32 -14.82
N TYR A 34 11.36 -1.37 -14.85
CA TYR A 34 10.00 -1.56 -14.40
C TYR A 34 8.96 -0.91 -15.32
N ILE A 35 7.75 -1.46 -15.30
CA ILE A 35 6.59 -0.90 -16.00
C ILE A 35 5.78 -0.08 -14.98
N PRO A 36 5.62 1.24 -15.15
CA PRO A 36 4.94 2.10 -14.16
C PRO A 36 3.53 1.65 -13.78
N SER A 37 2.76 1.09 -14.72
CA SER A 37 1.41 0.55 -14.45
C SER A 37 1.45 -0.68 -13.54
N GLU A 38 2.43 -1.57 -13.73
CA GLU A 38 2.61 -2.75 -12.89
C GLU A 38 3.12 -2.34 -11.49
N VAL A 39 4.01 -1.35 -11.41
CA VAL A 39 4.43 -0.76 -10.12
C VAL A 39 3.24 -0.22 -9.35
N LYS A 40 2.43 0.64 -9.99
CA LYS A 40 1.23 1.21 -9.38
C LYS A 40 0.30 0.13 -8.85
N LYS A 41 0.08 -0.92 -9.66
CA LYS A 41 -0.76 -2.07 -9.32
C LYS A 41 -0.18 -2.88 -8.16
N CYS A 42 1.12 -3.16 -8.16
CA CYS A 42 1.79 -3.88 -7.08
C CYS A 42 1.71 -3.11 -5.75
N ILE A 43 1.92 -1.80 -5.77
CA ILE A 43 1.77 -0.96 -4.56
C ILE A 43 0.33 -0.98 -4.07
N HIS A 44 -0.65 -0.83 -4.99
CA HIS A 44 -2.08 -0.90 -4.66
C HIS A 44 -2.46 -2.22 -3.98
N ILE A 45 -2.04 -3.35 -4.54
CA ILE A 45 -2.26 -4.68 -3.96
C ILE A 45 -1.54 -4.82 -2.61
N GLY A 46 -0.31 -4.32 -2.51
CA GLY A 46 0.45 -4.30 -1.26
C GLY A 46 -0.28 -3.57 -0.14
N LEU A 47 -0.88 -2.41 -0.44
CA LEU A 47 -1.70 -1.65 0.51
C LEU A 47 -2.96 -2.42 0.94
N LEU A 48 -3.61 -3.15 0.03
CA LEU A 48 -4.74 -4.03 0.38
C LEU A 48 -4.33 -5.19 1.31
N CYS A 49 -3.11 -5.73 1.17
CA CYS A 49 -2.63 -6.83 1.99
C CYS A 49 -2.34 -6.44 3.45
N VAL A 50 -2.12 -5.15 3.72
CA VAL A 50 -1.71 -4.64 5.05
C VAL A 50 -2.80 -3.83 5.74
N GLN A 51 -4.05 -4.00 5.31
CA GLN A 51 -5.22 -3.39 5.93
C GLN A 51 -5.29 -3.74 7.42
N GLN A 52 -5.73 -2.79 8.24
CA GLN A 52 -5.81 -3.00 9.68
C GLN A 52 -6.76 -4.15 10.00
N ASP A 53 -8.00 -4.09 9.49
CA ASP A 53 -8.96 -5.17 9.63
C ASP A 53 -8.52 -6.38 8.78
N ALA A 54 -8.50 -7.56 9.40
CA ALA A 54 -8.19 -8.79 8.70
C ALA A 54 -9.26 -9.14 7.65
N ALA A 55 -10.51 -8.72 7.85
CA ALA A 55 -11.61 -8.94 6.92
C ALA A 55 -11.45 -8.16 5.61
N ASP A 56 -10.72 -7.04 5.64
CA ASP A 56 -10.44 -6.20 4.46
C ASP A 56 -9.25 -6.72 3.63
N ARG A 57 -8.46 -7.67 4.16
CA ARG A 57 -7.29 -8.19 3.47
C ARG A 57 -7.70 -9.20 2.41
N PRO A 58 -7.17 -9.12 1.17
CA PRO A 58 -7.42 -10.13 0.16
C PRO A 58 -6.81 -11.47 0.59
N THR A 59 -7.48 -12.57 0.23
CA THR A 59 -6.88 -13.89 0.36
C THR A 59 -5.73 -14.05 -0.64
N MET A 60 -4.78 -14.95 -0.36
CA MET A 60 -3.66 -15.20 -1.29
C MET A 60 -4.12 -15.63 -2.69
N SER A 61 -5.23 -16.37 -2.81
CA SER A 61 -5.80 -16.71 -4.13
C SER A 61 -6.32 -15.47 -4.86
N ASN A 62 -6.96 -14.53 -4.16
CA ASN A 62 -7.33 -13.24 -4.74
C ASN A 62 -6.09 -12.45 -5.18
N VAL A 63 -5.03 -12.39 -4.37
CA VAL A 63 -3.79 -11.69 -4.72
C VAL A 63 -3.18 -12.24 -6.01
N VAL A 64 -3.11 -13.56 -6.18
CA VAL A 64 -2.60 -14.20 -7.42
C VAL A 64 -3.43 -13.76 -8.64
N VAL A 65 -4.75 -13.78 -8.52
CA VAL A 65 -5.65 -13.34 -9.61
C VAL A 65 -5.48 -11.85 -9.90
N MET A 66 -5.38 -11.01 -8.87
CA MET A 66 -5.16 -9.58 -8.99
C MET A 66 -3.84 -9.29 -9.73
N VAL A 67 -2.74 -9.96 -9.36
CA VAL A 67 -1.45 -9.80 -10.03
C VAL A 67 -1.53 -10.27 -11.49
N ALA A 68 -2.12 -11.43 -11.76
CA ALA A 68 -2.17 -12.01 -13.11
C ALA A 68 -3.12 -11.27 -14.08
N SER A 69 -4.12 -10.54 -13.58
CA SER A 69 -5.14 -9.91 -14.42
C SER A 69 -4.91 -8.42 -14.63
N ASN A 70 -4.82 -7.97 -15.88
CA ASN A 70 -4.65 -6.55 -16.22
C ASN A 70 -5.99 -5.78 -16.28
N THR A 71 -7.13 -6.47 -16.30
CA THR A 71 -8.47 -5.85 -16.48
C THR A 71 -9.33 -5.89 -15.22
N MET A 72 -8.90 -6.60 -14.18
CA MET A 72 -9.65 -6.71 -12.94
C MET A 72 -9.69 -5.35 -12.23
N ALA A 73 -10.89 -4.90 -11.88
CA ALA A 73 -11.06 -3.75 -10.99
C ALA A 73 -10.63 -4.14 -9.57
N LEU A 74 -9.76 -3.34 -8.96
CA LEU A 74 -9.28 -3.55 -7.60
C LEU A 74 -10.06 -2.64 -6.63
N PRO A 75 -10.41 -3.13 -5.42
CA PRO A 75 -11.02 -2.30 -4.39
C PRO A 75 -10.07 -1.19 -3.96
N GLN A 76 -10.60 -0.08 -3.46
CA GLN A 76 -9.77 0.99 -2.92
C GLN A 76 -9.21 0.58 -1.55
N PRO A 77 -7.90 0.73 -1.31
CA PRO A 77 -7.30 0.59 0.00
C PRO A 77 -7.94 1.55 1.02
N ASN A 78 -7.88 1.21 2.31
CA ASN A 78 -8.36 2.07 3.39
C ASN A 78 -7.20 2.87 3.97
N GLN A 79 -7.50 4.07 4.48
CA GLN A 79 -6.52 4.88 5.17
C GLN A 79 -5.91 4.10 6.36
N PRO A 80 -4.58 4.08 6.51
CA PRO A 80 -3.94 3.37 7.61
C PRO A 80 -4.37 3.93 8.98
N ALA A 81 -4.69 3.01 9.88
CA ALA A 81 -5.36 3.31 11.15
C ALA A 81 -4.53 4.14 12.15
N PHE A 82 -3.20 4.18 12.03
CA PHE A 82 -2.36 4.99 12.93
C PHE A 82 -2.63 6.50 12.77
N LEU A 83 -3.33 6.92 11.72
CA LEU A 83 -3.80 8.30 11.57
C LEU A 83 -4.96 8.65 12.52
N VAL A 84 -5.73 7.65 12.96
CA VAL A 84 -6.87 7.83 13.88
C VAL A 84 -6.39 7.93 15.33
N GLY A 85 -5.31 7.21 15.70
CA GLY A 85 -4.78 7.17 17.07
C GLY A 85 -3.98 8.40 17.53
N ARG A 86 -3.63 9.34 16.63
CA ARG A 86 -2.98 10.62 16.99
C ARG A 86 -3.96 11.77 17.24
N MET A 87 -5.26 11.56 17.01
CA MET A 87 -6.29 12.58 17.29
C MET A 87 -6.95 12.43 18.66
N THR A 88 -6.57 11.43 19.46
CA THR A 88 -7.12 11.23 20.81
C THR A 88 -6.05 11.41 21.88
N SER A 89 -5.57 12.64 22.04
CA SER A 89 -5.02 13.14 23.31
C SER A 89 -4.91 14.66 23.24
N GLU A 90 -6.00 15.34 23.59
CA GLU A 90 -6.03 16.65 24.25
C GLU A 90 -7.34 16.72 25.04
N GLU A 91 -7.31 16.17 26.26
CA GLU A 91 -7.96 16.74 27.44
C GLU A 91 -6.88 16.91 28.53
#